data_AF-A0A6B3FVT1-F1
#
_entry.id   AF-A0A6B3FVT1-F1
#
_cell.length_a   1.000
_cell.length_b   1.000
_cell.length_c   1.000
_cell.angle_alpha   90.00
_cell.angle_beta   90.00
_cell.angle_gamma   90.00
#
_symmetry.space_group_name_H-M   'P 1'
#
loop_
_entity.id
_entity.type
_entity.pdbx_description
1 polymer ?
#
loop_
_entity_poly.entity_id
_entity_poly.type
_entity_poly.pdbx_seq_one_letter_code
_entity_poly.pdbx_strand_id
1 'polypeptide(L)'
;RLSGAVRSRDLAEVGRVATRSALMNQPLRYKRLLEPLREICRDAGGLGVAVGHSGTALGVLLDAADPAYPHRASAVARACGDLAG
;
A
#
# COMPACT_ATOMS: atom_id res chain seq x y z
N ARG A 1 -15.61 9.33 -2.13
CA ARG A 1 -14.20 9.76 -2.05
C ARG A 1 -13.34 9.06 -3.09
N LEU A 2 -13.19 7.73 -3.06
CA LEU A 2 -12.38 6.98 -4.03
C LEU A 2 -12.73 7.26 -5.51
N SER A 3 -14.01 7.17 -5.90
CA SER A 3 -14.43 7.39 -7.28
C SER A 3 -14.14 8.81 -7.80
N GLY A 4 -14.10 9.80 -6.90
CA GLY A 4 -13.69 11.15 -7.22
C GLY A 4 -12.19 11.25 -7.46
N ALA A 5 -11.39 10.67 -6.55
CA ALA A 5 -9.94 10.63 -6.65
C ALA A 5 -9.45 9.93 -7.93
N VAL A 6 -10.07 8.81 -8.31
CA VAL A 6 -9.77 8.11 -9.57
C VAL A 6 -10.07 9.01 -10.77
N ARG A 7 -11.22 9.69 -10.78
CA ARG A 7 -11.62 10.58 -11.87
C ARG A 7 -10.69 11.78 -12.01
N SER A 8 -10.20 12.33 -10.90
CA SER A 8 -9.27 13.46 -10.88
C SER A 8 -7.80 13.05 -10.96
N ARG A 9 -7.49 11.75 -11.09
CA ARG A 9 -6.13 11.19 -11.04
C ARG A 9 -5.35 11.59 -9.77
N ASP A 10 -6.05 11.73 -8.66
CA ASP A 10 -5.46 12.01 -7.34
C ASP A 10 -4.99 10.69 -6.71
N LEU A 11 -3.77 10.27 -7.07
CA LEU A 11 -3.18 9.03 -6.60
C LEU A 11 -2.92 9.04 -5.08
N ALA A 12 -2.68 10.21 -4.49
CA ALA A 12 -2.49 10.37 -3.05
C ALA A 12 -3.80 10.07 -2.29
N GLU A 13 -4.93 10.62 -2.74
CA GLU A 13 -6.24 10.33 -2.13
C GLU A 13 -6.66 8.87 -2.38
N VAL A 14 -6.34 8.27 -3.53
CA VAL A 14 -6.54 6.84 -3.78
C VAL A 14 -5.79 6.01 -2.72
N GLY A 15 -4.49 6.28 -2.53
CA GLY A 15 -3.66 5.57 -1.56
C GLY A 15 -4.12 5.75 -0.11
N ARG A 16 -4.57 6.96 0.25
CA ARG A 16 -5.14 7.26 1.57
C ARG A 16 -6.44 6.50 1.82
N VAL A 17 -7.34 6.45 0.83
CA VAL A 17 -8.62 5.72 0.96
C VAL A 17 -8.39 4.21 1.03
N ALA A 18 -7.48 3.66 0.21
CA ALA A 18 -7.12 2.25 0.25
C ALA A 18 -6.53 1.85 1.63
N THR A 19 -5.61 2.66 2.16
CA THR A 19 -5.01 2.44 3.49
C THR A 19 -6.06 2.52 4.59
N ARG A 20 -6.97 3.50 4.53
CA ARG A 20 -8.07 3.62 5.49
C ARG A 20 -8.98 2.38 5.43
N SER A 21 -9.28 1.87 4.24
CA SER A 21 -10.05 0.64 4.08
C SER A 21 -9.36 -0.56 4.73
N ALA A 22 -8.04 -0.69 4.56
CA ALA A 22 -7.26 -1.76 5.19
C ALA A 22 -7.31 -1.69 6.72
N LEU A 23 -7.12 -0.50 7.29
CA LEU A 23 -7.19 -0.27 8.73
C LEU A 23 -8.59 -0.54 9.30
N MET A 24 -9.65 -0.12 8.61
CA MET A 24 -11.03 -0.40 9.01
C MET A 24 -11.35 -1.90 9.02
N ASN A 25 -10.69 -2.67 8.15
CA ASN A 25 -10.90 -4.11 8.07
C ASN A 25 -10.04 -4.89 9.09
N GLN A 26 -9.03 -4.26 9.70
CA GLN A 26 -8.10 -4.92 10.62
C GLN A 26 -8.80 -5.55 11.86
N PRO A 27 -9.81 -4.93 12.49
CA PRO A 27 -10.57 -5.58 13.57
C PRO A 27 -11.43 -6.77 13.12
N LEU A 28 -11.85 -6.79 11.84
CA LEU A 28 -12.72 -7.83 11.29
C LEU A 28 -11.92 -9.01 10.72
N ARG A 29 -10.77 -8.71 10.09
CA ARG A 29 -9.91 -9.64 9.38
C ARG A 29 -8.46 -9.24 9.59
N TYR A 30 -7.97 -9.54 10.79
CA TYR A 30 -6.62 -9.17 11.22
C TYR A 30 -5.54 -9.70 10.27
N LYS A 31 -4.68 -8.81 9.79
CA LYS A 31 -3.47 -9.14 9.02
C LYS A 31 -2.23 -8.76 9.82
N ARG A 32 -1.46 -9.75 10.27
CA ARG A 32 -0.20 -9.57 11.01
C ARG A 32 0.78 -8.61 10.32
N LEU A 33 0.86 -8.70 9.00
CA LEU A 33 1.81 -7.93 8.20
C LEU A 33 1.32 -6.54 7.79
N LEU A 34 0.14 -6.09 8.25
CA LEU A 34 -0.37 -4.77 7.86
C LEU A 34 0.50 -3.63 8.41
N GLU A 35 0.88 -3.68 9.68
CA GLU A 35 1.70 -2.62 10.28
C GLU A 35 3.11 -2.57 9.67
N PRO A 36 3.85 -3.70 9.58
CA PRO A 36 5.15 -3.71 8.92
C PRO A 36 5.09 -3.22 7.47
N LEU A 37 4.04 -3.58 6.72
CA LEU A 37 3.89 -3.11 5.34
C LEU A 37 3.61 -1.59 5.27
N ARG A 38 2.90 -1.02 6.25
CA ARG A 38 2.69 0.43 6.33
C ARG A 38 4.00 1.17 6.61
N GLU A 39 4.90 0.59 7.38
CA GLU A 39 6.25 1.13 7.62
C GLU A 39 7.07 1.10 6.33
N ILE A 40 7.12 -0.05 5.63
CA ILE A 40 7.77 -0.16 4.32
C ILE A 40 7.20 0.86 3.33
N CYS A 41 5.86 1.00 3.29
CA CYS A 41 5.19 1.98 2.44
C CYS A 41 5.67 3.40 2.74
N ARG A 42 5.74 3.80 4.02
CA ARG A 42 6.20 5.13 4.42
C ARG A 42 7.67 5.34 4.02
N ASP A 43 8.53 4.37 4.32
CA ASP A 43 9.98 4.51 4.15
C ASP A 43 10.37 4.52 2.66
N ALA A 44 9.60 3.81 1.81
CA ALA A 44 9.75 3.86 0.36
C ALA A 44 9.09 5.07 -0.32
N GLY A 45 8.38 5.93 0.43
CA GLY A 45 7.57 7.03 -0.09
C GLY A 45 6.40 6.57 -0.97
N GLY A 46 5.80 5.44 -0.62
CA GLY A 46 4.58 4.93 -1.24
C GLY A 46 3.34 5.75 -0.86
N LEU A 47 2.32 5.64 -1.70
CA LEU A 47 1.07 6.40 -1.61
C LEU A 47 0.10 5.80 -0.57
N GLY A 48 0.26 4.52 -0.23
CA GLY A 48 -0.60 3.78 0.69
C GLY A 48 -0.50 2.27 0.50
N VAL A 49 -1.33 1.52 1.21
CA VAL A 49 -1.40 0.06 1.11
C VAL A 49 -2.76 -0.42 0.62
N ALA A 50 -2.76 -1.57 -0.07
CA ALA A 50 -3.94 -2.30 -0.48
C ALA A 50 -3.91 -3.71 0.11
N VAL A 51 -5.08 -4.22 0.53
CA VAL A 51 -5.20 -5.53 1.19
C VAL A 51 -6.33 -6.32 0.55
N GLY A 52 -6.05 -7.55 0.15
CA GLY A 52 -7.05 -8.49 -0.34
C GLY A 52 -7.94 -9.03 0.78
N HIS A 53 -9.26 -9.07 0.55
CA HIS A 53 -10.24 -9.48 1.54
C HIS A 53 -10.21 -10.99 1.87
N SER A 54 -10.02 -11.84 0.86
CA SER A 54 -10.15 -13.31 0.97
C SER A 54 -8.82 -14.07 1.07
N GLY A 55 -7.68 -13.38 1.15
CA GLY A 55 -6.36 -14.02 1.15
C GLY A 55 -5.29 -13.26 1.93
N THR A 56 -4.03 -13.66 1.78
CA THR A 56 -2.84 -13.07 2.43
C THR A 56 -2.17 -11.97 1.60
N ALA A 57 -2.77 -11.55 0.48
CA ALA A 57 -2.22 -10.51 -0.36
C ALA A 57 -2.31 -9.14 0.31
N LEU A 58 -1.14 -8.54 0.54
CA LEU A 58 -0.98 -7.13 0.89
C LEU A 58 0.02 -6.52 -0.09
N GLY A 59 -0.12 -5.22 -0.40
CA GLY A 59 0.79 -4.53 -1.30
C GLY A 59 0.88 -3.02 -1.04
N VAL A 60 1.97 -2.42 -1.50
CA VAL A 60 2.21 -0.97 -1.48
C VAL A 60 1.79 -0.37 -2.81
N LEU A 61 1.13 0.78 -2.75
CA LEU A 61 0.79 1.59 -3.91
C LEU A 61 1.92 2.59 -4.19
N LEU A 62 2.44 2.59 -5.41
CA LEU A 62 3.50 3.48 -5.87
C LEU A 62 3.01 4.29 -7.07
N ASP A 63 3.50 5.52 -7.21
CA ASP A 63 3.29 6.30 -8.42
C ASP A 63 4.26 5.83 -9.51
N ALA A 64 3.72 5.29 -10.60
CA ALA A 64 4.51 4.82 -11.74
C ALA A 64 5.08 5.97 -12.60
N ALA A 65 4.56 7.19 -12.44
CA ALA A 65 5.07 8.38 -13.12
C ALA A 65 6.25 9.04 -12.38
N ASP A 66 6.51 8.67 -11.12
CA ASP A 66 7.69 9.11 -10.38
C ASP A 66 8.95 8.52 -11.04
N PRO A 67 9.94 9.33 -11.46
CA PRO A 67 11.21 8.84 -12.01
C PRO A 67 11.96 7.87 -11.07
N ALA A 68 11.75 7.97 -9.75
CA ALA A 68 12.31 7.06 -8.76
C ALA A 68 11.56 5.72 -8.66
N TYR A 69 10.44 5.53 -9.39
CA TYR A 69 9.58 4.34 -9.32
C TYR A 69 10.34 3.02 -9.40
N PRO A 70 11.26 2.77 -10.35
CA PRO A 70 11.97 1.48 -10.43
C PRO A 70 12.79 1.17 -9.17
N HIS A 71 13.41 2.21 -8.59
CA HIS A 71 14.18 2.09 -7.35
C HIS A 71 13.27 1.83 -6.16
N ARG A 72 12.16 2.59 -6.03
CA ARG A 72 11.16 2.40 -4.96
C ARG A 72 10.52 1.01 -5.02
N ALA A 73 10.12 0.56 -6.21
CA ALA A 73 9.54 -0.76 -6.42
C ALA A 73 10.51 -1.87 -6.01
N SER A 74 11.78 -1.76 -6.39
CA SER A 74 12.83 -2.71 -6.00
C SER A 74 13.12 -2.70 -4.50
N ALA A 75 13.04 -1.53 -3.84
CA ALA A 75 13.23 -1.41 -2.41
C ALA A 75 12.07 -2.03 -1.63
N VAL A 76 10.83 -1.74 -2.04
CA VAL A 76 9.62 -2.35 -1.47
C VAL A 76 9.64 -3.87 -1.66
N ALA A 77 9.97 -4.36 -2.85
CA ALA A 77 10.02 -5.80 -3.11
C ALA A 77 11.01 -6.53 -2.20
N ARG A 78 12.21 -5.95 -1.99
CA ARG A 78 13.21 -6.49 -1.07
C ARG A 78 12.71 -6.50 0.37
N ALA A 79 12.24 -5.35 0.87
CA ALA A 79 11.74 -5.24 2.24
C ALA A 79 10.54 -6.18 2.51
N CYS A 80 9.66 -6.36 1.52
CA CYS A 80 8.57 -7.34 1.62
C CYS A 80 9.07 -8.79 1.66
N GLY A 81 10.14 -9.11 0.92
CA GLY A 81 10.81 -10.41 0.98
C GLY A 81 11.35 -10.70 2.39
N ASP A 82 11.96 -9.70 3.02
CA ASP A 82 12.51 -9.81 4.38
C ASP A 82 11.41 -10.00 5.46
N LEU A 83 10.17 -9.59 5.19
CA LEU A 83 9.02 -9.82 6.09
C LEU A 83 8.41 -11.22 5.98
N ALA A 84 8.65 -11.92 4.87
CA ALA A 84 8.08 -13.24 4.58
C ALA A 84 9.02 -14.40 4.92
N GLY A 85 10.32 -14.11 5.14
CA GLY A 85 11.30 -15.04 5.70
C GLY A 85 11.20 -15.15 7.21
#